data_AF-A0AAV6BJ48-F1
#
_entry.id   AF-A0AAV6BJ48-F1
#
_cell.length_a   1.000
_cell.length_b   1.000
_cell.length_c   1.000
_cell.angle_alpha   90.00
_cell.angle_beta   90.00
_cell.angle_gamma   90.00
#
_symmetry.space_group_name_H-M   'P 1'
#
loop_
_entity.id
_entity.type
_entity.pdbx_description
1 polymer ?
#
loop_
_entity_poly.entity_id
_entity_poly.type
_entity_poly.pdbx_seq_one_letter_code
_entity_poly.pdbx_strand_id
1 'polypeptide(L)'
;SIVNQQSIRVGGDEMDEAIVQYVKKAYNLLIGEQTAEAIKIKIGSAFRLEQEEEMEIKGRDLVAGIPKTMKISSVEVREALSEPLQQIVDALMQSLEKTPPELASDIVDRGIVMTGGGSLLRGIDMLLREATNLPITVAEDPLTCVVLGTGKILDDPTLYEKVLMSVVRD
;
A
#
# COMPACT_ATOMS: atom_id res chain seq x y z
N SER A 1 16.26 -16.23 -8.41
CA SER A 1 15.12 -16.67 -9.25
C SER A 1 13.85 -16.26 -8.55
N ILE A 2 12.91 -15.66 -9.28
CA ILE A 2 11.56 -15.41 -8.79
C ILE A 2 10.79 -16.73 -8.90
N VAL A 3 10.15 -17.16 -7.82
CA VAL A 3 9.40 -18.44 -7.81
C VAL A 3 7.93 -18.23 -8.17
N ASN A 4 7.32 -17.18 -7.62
CA ASN A 4 5.97 -16.76 -7.96
C ASN A 4 5.92 -15.22 -7.91
N GLN A 5 5.09 -14.63 -8.76
CA GLN A 5 4.82 -13.20 -8.76
C GLN A 5 3.35 -12.92 -9.09
N GLN A 6 2.81 -11.89 -8.43
CA GLN A 6 1.48 -11.36 -8.69
C GLN A 6 1.62 -9.84 -8.78
N SER A 7 1.13 -9.24 -9.85
CA SER A 7 1.14 -7.78 -10.04
C SER A 7 -0.28 -7.31 -10.27
N ILE A 8 -0.72 -6.35 -9.48
CA ILE A 8 -1.99 -5.66 -9.62
C ILE A 8 -1.73 -4.17 -9.88
N ARG A 9 -2.67 -3.48 -10.54
CA ARG A 9 -2.62 -2.03 -10.74
C ARG A 9 -3.35 -1.35 -9.58
N VAL A 10 -2.82 -1.54 -8.38
CA VAL A 10 -3.34 -0.95 -7.15
C VAL A 10 -2.14 -0.57 -6.28
N GLY A 11 -2.04 0.72 -5.96
CA GLY A 11 -0.99 1.29 -5.14
C GLY A 11 -1.41 2.64 -4.57
N GLY A 12 -0.45 3.55 -4.47
CA GLY A 12 -0.67 4.87 -3.86
C GLY A 12 -1.69 5.72 -4.63
N ASP A 13 -1.71 5.63 -5.95
CA ASP A 13 -2.56 6.44 -6.82
C ASP A 13 -4.03 6.02 -6.70
N GLU A 14 -4.31 4.71 -6.69
CA GLU A 14 -5.66 4.18 -6.49
C GLU A 14 -6.19 4.50 -5.07
N MET A 15 -5.33 4.54 -4.06
CA MET A 15 -5.69 5.01 -2.72
C MET A 15 -6.10 6.49 -2.72
N ASP A 16 -5.37 7.33 -3.45
CA ASP A 16 -5.71 8.76 -3.56
C ASP A 16 -7.01 8.96 -4.31
N GLU A 17 -7.22 8.23 -5.41
CA GLU A 17 -8.48 8.25 -6.15
C GLU A 17 -9.66 7.82 -5.26
N ALA A 18 -9.48 6.77 -4.45
CA ALA A 18 -10.52 6.31 -3.53
C ALA A 18 -10.91 7.41 -2.52
N ILE A 19 -9.93 8.13 -1.97
CA ILE A 19 -10.17 9.29 -1.08
C ILE A 19 -10.92 10.41 -1.81
N VAL A 20 -10.52 10.75 -3.05
CA VAL A 20 -11.21 11.76 -3.87
C VAL A 20 -12.68 11.37 -4.08
N GLN A 21 -12.94 10.11 -4.45
CA GLN A 21 -14.30 9.62 -4.69
C GLN A 21 -15.14 9.60 -3.41
N TYR A 22 -14.55 9.21 -2.28
CA TYR A 22 -15.23 9.24 -0.99
C TYR A 22 -15.69 10.65 -0.64
N VAL A 23 -14.78 11.62 -0.67
CA VAL A 23 -15.07 13.02 -0.32
C VAL A 23 -16.13 13.61 -1.27
N LYS A 24 -16.04 13.28 -2.56
CA LYS A 24 -17.05 13.68 -3.55
C LYS A 24 -18.43 13.13 -3.23
N LYS A 25 -18.53 11.84 -2.90
CA LYS A 25 -19.81 11.16 -2.62
C LYS A 25 -20.42 11.57 -1.27
N ALA A 26 -19.60 11.62 -0.22
CA ALA A 26 -20.06 11.91 1.14
C ALA A 26 -20.41 13.40 1.33
N TYR A 27 -19.65 14.31 0.71
CA TYR A 27 -19.71 15.75 1.01
C TYR A 27 -20.07 16.64 -0.17
N ASN A 28 -20.25 16.09 -1.37
CA ASN A 28 -20.36 16.86 -2.61
C ASN A 28 -19.20 17.87 -2.77
N LEU A 29 -18.01 17.50 -2.27
CA LEU A 29 -16.81 18.34 -2.31
C LEU A 29 -15.80 17.74 -3.29
N LEU A 30 -15.32 18.56 -4.22
CA LEU A 30 -14.24 18.18 -5.13
C LEU A 30 -12.90 18.62 -4.54
N ILE A 31 -12.00 17.65 -4.35
CA ILE A 31 -10.60 17.87 -3.98
C ILE A 31 -9.67 17.36 -5.08
N GLY A 32 -8.45 17.89 -5.13
CA GLY A 32 -7.42 17.41 -6.05
C GLY A 32 -6.61 16.26 -5.47
N GLU A 33 -5.85 15.59 -6.33
CA GLU A 33 -4.97 14.47 -5.99
C GLU A 33 -3.96 14.81 -4.90
N GLN A 34 -3.27 15.97 -4.98
CA GLN A 34 -2.35 16.42 -3.93
C GLN A 34 -3.01 16.55 -2.54
N THR A 35 -4.28 16.97 -2.51
CA THR A 35 -5.03 17.04 -1.25
C THR A 35 -5.35 15.64 -0.74
N ALA A 36 -5.73 14.72 -1.63
CA ALA A 36 -5.99 13.32 -1.29
C ALA A 36 -4.73 12.62 -0.76
N GLU A 37 -3.58 12.81 -1.43
CA GLU A 37 -2.30 12.28 -0.99
C GLU A 37 -1.90 12.86 0.38
N ALA A 38 -2.10 14.17 0.59
CA ALA A 38 -1.85 14.78 1.89
C ALA A 38 -2.76 14.20 3.00
N ILE A 39 -4.02 13.86 2.68
CA ILE A 39 -4.93 13.17 3.61
C ILE A 39 -4.40 11.76 3.90
N LYS A 40 -4.06 10.99 2.87
CA LYS A 40 -3.49 9.63 2.97
C LYS A 40 -2.28 9.59 3.88
N ILE A 41 -1.32 10.50 3.67
CA ILE A 41 -0.08 10.57 4.46
C ILE A 41 -0.34 11.01 5.90
N LYS A 42 -1.22 12.01 6.10
CA LYS A 42 -1.40 12.63 7.42
C LYS A 42 -2.30 11.86 8.37
N ILE A 43 -3.40 11.28 7.88
CA ILE A 43 -4.41 10.62 8.72
C ILE A 43 -4.88 9.27 8.16
N GLY A 44 -4.31 8.81 7.04
CA GLY A 44 -4.65 7.52 6.46
C GLY A 44 -4.24 6.35 7.35
N SER A 45 -5.12 5.37 7.45
CA SER A 45 -4.89 4.13 8.21
C SER A 45 -5.58 2.95 7.53
N ALA A 46 -4.93 1.79 7.55
CA ALA A 46 -5.50 0.51 7.14
C ALA A 46 -6.11 -0.26 8.33
N PHE A 47 -5.86 0.21 9.55
CA PHE A 47 -6.37 -0.40 10.79
C PHE A 47 -6.87 0.67 11.76
N ARG A 48 -7.63 0.25 12.77
CA ARG A 48 -8.11 1.16 13.82
C ARG A 48 -6.93 1.76 14.59
N LEU A 49 -6.95 3.06 14.80
CA LEU A 49 -5.95 3.78 15.59
C LEU A 49 -6.35 3.81 17.07
N GLU A 50 -5.36 3.93 17.96
CA GLU A 50 -5.63 4.14 19.40
C GLU A 50 -6.37 5.46 19.63
N GLN A 51 -5.96 6.49 18.91
CA GLN A 51 -6.63 7.78 18.85
C GLN A 51 -6.90 8.12 17.39
N GLU A 52 -8.18 8.27 17.04
CA GLU A 52 -8.58 8.71 15.71
C GLU A 52 -8.25 10.20 15.54
N GLU A 53 -7.87 10.57 14.32
CA GLU A 53 -7.40 11.90 13.95
C GLU A 53 -8.40 12.58 13.02
N GLU A 54 -8.37 13.91 12.97
CA GLU A 54 -9.14 14.70 12.02
C GLU A 54 -8.23 15.73 11.36
N MET A 55 -8.54 16.11 10.12
CA MET A 55 -7.87 17.22 9.45
C MET A 55 -8.85 18.09 8.67
N GLU A 56 -8.54 19.37 8.57
CA GLU A 56 -9.27 20.29 7.69
C GLU A 56 -8.82 20.12 6.24
N ILE A 57 -9.80 20.02 5.34
CA ILE A 57 -9.60 19.92 3.90
C ILE A 57 -10.35 21.05 3.21
N LYS A 58 -9.78 21.53 2.11
CA LYS A 58 -10.35 22.58 1.27
C LYS A 58 -10.61 22.03 -0.12
N GLY A 59 -11.78 22.32 -0.65
CA GLY A 59 -12.19 21.89 -1.98
C GLY A 59 -13.24 22.81 -2.58
N ARG A 60 -13.74 22.43 -3.75
CA ARG A 60 -14.85 23.12 -4.42
C ARG A 60 -16.16 22.41 -4.10
N ASP A 61 -17.09 23.12 -3.48
CA ASP A 61 -18.45 22.59 -3.27
C ASP A 61 -19.12 22.42 -4.65
N LEU A 62 -19.58 21.22 -4.97
CA LEU A 62 -20.18 20.89 -6.26
C LEU A 62 -21.63 21.38 -6.38
N VAL A 63 -22.28 21.70 -5.27
CA VAL A 63 -23.64 22.25 -5.24
C VAL A 63 -23.58 23.77 -5.40
N ALA A 64 -22.79 24.43 -4.55
CA ALA A 64 -22.71 25.90 -4.54
C ALA A 64 -21.67 26.45 -5.53
N GLY A 65 -20.73 25.63 -6.01
CA GLY A 65 -19.69 26.02 -6.95
C GLY A 65 -18.53 26.83 -6.35
N ILE A 66 -18.53 27.08 -5.04
CA ILE A 66 -17.58 27.95 -4.34
C ILE A 66 -16.60 27.14 -3.45
N PRO A 67 -15.45 27.72 -3.05
CA PRO A 67 -14.55 27.08 -2.10
C PRO A 67 -15.21 26.82 -0.75
N LYS A 68 -15.03 25.61 -0.22
CA LYS A 68 -15.54 25.18 1.09
C LYS A 68 -14.46 24.46 1.87
N THR A 69 -14.47 24.67 3.19
CA THR A 69 -13.60 23.98 4.15
C THR A 69 -14.44 23.06 5.01
N MET A 70 -13.94 21.87 5.29
CA MET A 70 -14.58 20.90 6.18
C MET A 70 -13.54 20.03 6.87
N LYS A 71 -13.95 19.24 7.87
CA LYS A 71 -13.10 18.26 8.53
C LYS A 71 -13.40 16.86 8.04
N ILE A 72 -12.36 16.07 7.85
CA ILE A 72 -12.43 14.63 7.56
C ILE A 72 -11.65 13.86 8.63
N SER A 73 -12.19 12.73 9.07
CA SER A 73 -11.59 11.87 10.10
C SER A 73 -10.81 10.69 9.51
N SER A 74 -9.87 10.14 10.27
CA SER A 74 -9.13 8.92 9.93
C SER A 74 -10.04 7.70 9.74
N VAL A 75 -11.21 7.69 10.39
CA VAL A 75 -12.24 6.65 10.24
C VAL A 75 -12.83 6.65 8.82
N GLU A 76 -13.19 7.84 8.33
CA GLU A 76 -13.72 8.02 6.98
C GLU A 76 -12.67 7.74 5.92
N VAL A 77 -11.42 8.16 6.15
CA VAL A 77 -10.31 7.83 5.24
C VAL A 77 -10.08 6.33 5.19
N ARG A 78 -10.13 5.64 6.33
CA ARG A 78 -10.04 4.18 6.38
C ARG A 78 -11.20 3.49 5.64
N GLU A 79 -12.41 4.02 5.73
CA GLU A 79 -13.55 3.55 4.93
C GLU A 79 -13.30 3.73 3.43
N ALA A 80 -12.81 4.92 3.02
CA ALA A 80 -12.45 5.21 1.65
C ALA A 80 -11.40 4.23 1.09
N LEU A 81 -10.42 3.86 1.92
CA LEU A 81 -9.32 2.97 1.54
C LEU A 81 -9.69 1.48 1.55
N SER A 82 -10.88 1.11 2.02
CA SER A 82 -11.27 -0.31 2.20
C SER A 82 -11.15 -1.13 0.91
N GLU A 83 -11.65 -0.62 -0.21
CA GLU A 83 -11.62 -1.30 -1.51
C GLU A 83 -10.20 -1.53 -2.05
N PRO A 84 -9.32 -0.50 -2.20
CA PRO A 84 -7.95 -0.74 -2.68
C PRO A 84 -7.14 -1.62 -1.72
N LEU A 85 -7.35 -1.51 -0.40
CA LEU A 85 -6.67 -2.36 0.57
C LEU A 85 -7.13 -3.83 0.46
N GLN A 86 -8.41 -4.08 0.25
CA GLN A 86 -8.90 -5.44 0.03
C GLN A 86 -8.29 -6.06 -1.23
N GLN A 87 -8.13 -5.30 -2.31
CA GLN A 87 -7.48 -5.79 -3.53
C GLN A 87 -6.01 -6.19 -3.28
N ILE A 88 -5.28 -5.46 -2.42
CA ILE A 88 -3.92 -5.81 -2.00
C ILE A 88 -3.93 -7.11 -1.18
N VAL A 89 -4.86 -7.25 -0.23
CA VAL A 89 -5.04 -8.47 0.57
C VAL A 89 -5.32 -9.67 -0.34
N ASP A 90 -6.26 -9.55 -1.27
CA ASP A 90 -6.65 -10.62 -2.17
C ASP A 90 -5.49 -11.06 -3.08
N ALA A 91 -4.70 -10.11 -3.58
CA ALA A 91 -3.52 -10.40 -4.38
C ALA A 91 -2.44 -11.12 -3.56
N LEU A 92 -2.25 -10.74 -2.30
CA LEU A 92 -1.34 -11.43 -1.39
C LEU A 92 -1.79 -12.88 -1.14
N MET A 93 -3.07 -13.08 -0.83
CA MET A 93 -3.64 -14.42 -0.59
C MET A 93 -3.49 -15.31 -1.83
N GLN A 94 -3.83 -14.79 -3.02
CA GLN A 94 -3.62 -15.51 -4.28
C GLN A 94 -2.15 -15.87 -4.54
N SER A 95 -1.21 -15.02 -4.12
CA SER A 95 0.22 -15.30 -4.24
C SER A 95 0.65 -16.42 -3.29
N LEU A 96 0.14 -16.43 -2.06
CA LEU A 96 0.42 -17.48 -1.08
C LEU A 96 -0.17 -18.83 -1.52
N GLU A 97 -1.38 -18.86 -2.07
CA GLU A 97 -2.02 -20.09 -2.58
C GLU A 97 -1.25 -20.75 -3.73
N LYS A 98 -0.60 -19.95 -4.58
CA LYS A 98 0.23 -20.44 -5.70
C LYS A 98 1.65 -20.81 -5.27
N THR A 99 2.03 -20.56 -4.03
CA THR A 99 3.39 -20.85 -3.54
C THR A 99 3.57 -22.35 -3.37
N PRO A 100 4.62 -22.95 -3.96
CA PRO A 100 4.91 -24.37 -3.75
C PRO A 100 5.08 -24.73 -2.26
N PRO A 101 4.60 -25.92 -1.82
CA PRO A 101 4.64 -26.33 -0.41
C PRO A 101 6.04 -26.28 0.21
N GLU A 102 7.08 -26.57 -0.59
CA GLU A 102 8.48 -26.57 -0.16
C GLU A 102 8.99 -25.18 0.26
N LEU A 103 8.32 -24.10 -0.16
CA LEU A 103 8.65 -22.72 0.24
C LEU A 103 7.65 -22.15 1.25
N ALA A 104 6.47 -22.77 1.38
CA ALA A 104 5.45 -22.32 2.32
C ALA A 104 5.95 -22.38 3.77
N SER A 105 6.70 -23.42 4.15
CA SER A 105 7.30 -23.52 5.49
C SER A 105 8.26 -22.37 5.79
N ASP A 106 9.07 -21.97 4.81
CA ASP A 106 10.02 -20.87 4.97
C ASP A 106 9.31 -19.53 5.15
N ILE A 107 8.17 -19.33 4.48
CA ILE A 107 7.33 -18.13 4.63
C ILE A 107 6.65 -18.11 6.01
N VAL A 108 6.21 -19.26 6.53
CA VAL A 108 5.66 -19.35 7.89
C VAL A 108 6.71 -18.95 8.94
N ASP A 109 7.94 -19.41 8.77
CA ASP A 109 9.03 -19.15 9.73
C ASP A 109 9.60 -17.72 9.61
N ARG A 110 9.78 -17.22 8.39
CA ARG A 110 10.46 -15.93 8.13
C ARG A 110 9.49 -14.76 7.93
N GLY A 111 8.25 -15.04 7.57
CA GLY A 111 7.23 -14.04 7.28
C GLY A 111 7.40 -13.35 5.92
N ILE A 112 6.68 -12.24 5.78
CA ILE A 112 6.64 -11.39 4.59
C ILE A 112 7.28 -10.05 4.92
N VAL A 113 8.14 -9.57 4.01
CA VAL A 113 8.76 -8.25 4.10
C VAL A 113 8.07 -7.29 3.14
N MET A 114 7.57 -6.16 3.65
CA MET A 114 6.96 -5.09 2.87
C MET A 114 7.97 -4.00 2.54
N THR A 115 7.84 -3.43 1.34
CA THR A 115 8.69 -2.35 0.83
C THR A 115 7.85 -1.38 -0.01
N GLY A 116 8.43 -0.24 -0.39
CA GLY A 116 7.78 0.81 -1.18
C GLY A 116 7.01 1.82 -0.32
N GLY A 117 6.66 2.98 -0.89
CA GLY A 117 5.97 4.03 -0.12
C GLY A 117 4.60 3.62 0.42
N GLY A 118 3.90 2.72 -0.28
CA GLY A 118 2.60 2.22 0.17
C GLY A 118 2.66 1.41 1.47
N SER A 119 3.81 0.82 1.81
CA SER A 119 3.96 0.08 3.07
C SER A 119 4.00 0.98 4.31
N LEU A 120 4.10 2.29 4.13
CA LEU A 120 4.10 3.29 5.20
C LEU A 120 2.68 3.68 5.67
N LEU A 121 1.63 3.17 5.01
CA LEU A 121 0.27 3.38 5.47
C LEU A 121 0.08 2.74 6.86
N ARG A 122 -0.42 3.52 7.82
CA ARG A 122 -0.49 3.10 9.23
C ARG A 122 -1.37 1.85 9.39
N GLY A 123 -0.80 0.79 9.94
CA GLY A 123 -1.50 -0.46 10.22
C GLY A 123 -1.74 -1.35 9.01
N ILE A 124 -1.09 -1.09 7.87
CA ILE A 124 -1.19 -2.00 6.72
C ILE A 124 -0.54 -3.35 7.01
N ASP A 125 0.54 -3.36 7.79
CA ASP A 125 1.19 -4.56 8.31
C ASP A 125 0.25 -5.38 9.21
N MET A 126 -0.52 -4.70 10.07
CA MET A 126 -1.52 -5.34 10.93
C MET A 126 -2.66 -5.94 10.11
N LEU A 127 -3.18 -5.20 9.13
CA LEU A 127 -4.22 -5.70 8.21
C LEU A 127 -3.76 -6.98 7.50
N LEU A 128 -2.56 -6.96 6.90
CA LEU A 128 -2.03 -8.12 6.19
C LEU A 128 -1.73 -9.29 7.14
N ARG A 129 -1.28 -9.00 8.36
CA ARG A 129 -1.05 -10.03 9.39
C ARG A 129 -2.35 -10.71 9.79
N GLU A 130 -3.44 -9.95 9.98
CA GLU A 130 -4.75 -10.51 10.32
C GLU A 130 -5.30 -11.36 9.17
N ALA A 131 -5.13 -10.92 7.92
CA ALA A 131 -5.61 -11.65 6.76
C ALA A 131 -4.83 -12.95 6.49
N THR A 132 -3.51 -12.94 6.71
CA THR A 132 -2.62 -14.08 6.35
C THR A 132 -2.25 -14.98 7.52
N ASN A 133 -2.38 -14.49 8.75
CA ASN A 133 -1.83 -15.12 9.95
C ASN A 133 -0.31 -15.38 9.88
N LEU A 134 0.42 -14.57 9.11
CA LEU A 134 1.87 -14.64 8.93
C LEU A 134 2.58 -13.44 9.57
N PRO A 135 3.84 -13.57 10.01
CA PRO A 135 4.63 -12.42 10.40
C PRO A 135 4.80 -11.45 9.22
N ILE A 136 4.43 -10.18 9.42
CA ILE A 136 4.62 -9.11 8.43
C ILE A 136 5.61 -8.11 9.03
N THR A 137 6.63 -7.73 8.26
CA THR A 137 7.66 -6.75 8.67
C THR A 137 7.82 -5.69 7.58
N VAL A 138 7.88 -4.41 7.95
CA VAL A 138 8.25 -3.34 7.01
C VAL A 138 9.77 -3.25 6.95
N ALA A 139 10.34 -3.13 5.76
CA ALA A 139 11.76 -2.87 5.60
C ALA A 139 12.17 -1.57 6.31
N GLU A 140 13.42 -1.48 6.78
CA GLU A 140 13.91 -0.30 7.51
C GLU A 140 13.86 1.00 6.70
N ASP A 141 14.16 0.91 5.39
CA ASP A 141 14.05 2.02 4.45
C ASP A 141 13.27 1.59 3.20
N PRO A 142 11.92 1.51 3.29
CA PRO A 142 11.10 0.93 2.24
C PRO A 142 11.06 1.81 0.98
N LEU A 143 11.39 3.10 1.09
CA LEU A 143 11.43 4.02 -0.05
C LEU A 143 12.66 3.81 -0.93
N THR A 144 13.78 3.39 -0.35
CA THR A 144 15.05 3.24 -1.08
C THR A 144 15.42 1.80 -1.40
N CYS A 145 14.69 0.80 -0.89
CA CYS A 145 14.98 -0.63 -1.11
C CYS A 145 15.26 -0.97 -2.58
N VAL A 146 14.49 -0.43 -3.53
CA VAL A 146 14.65 -0.71 -4.97
C VAL A 146 15.97 -0.15 -5.49
N VAL A 147 16.29 1.11 -5.20
CA VAL A 147 17.53 1.74 -5.69
C VAL A 147 18.76 1.15 -5.02
N LEU A 148 18.69 0.83 -3.72
CA LEU A 148 19.78 0.18 -2.99
C LEU A 148 20.02 -1.25 -3.50
N GLY A 149 18.96 -2.02 -3.74
CA GLY A 149 19.07 -3.35 -4.33
C GLY A 149 19.70 -3.31 -5.71
N THR A 150 19.31 -2.34 -6.53
CA THR A 150 19.90 -2.11 -7.85
C THR A 150 21.40 -1.78 -7.74
N GLY A 151 21.78 -0.87 -6.84
CA GLY A 151 23.19 -0.53 -6.60
C GLY A 151 24.04 -1.73 -6.19
N LYS A 152 23.55 -2.54 -5.24
CA LYS A 152 24.25 -3.76 -4.78
C LYS A 152 24.52 -4.76 -5.91
N ILE A 153 23.59 -4.90 -6.85
CA ILE A 153 23.76 -5.77 -8.01
C ILE A 153 24.83 -5.21 -8.96
N LEU A 154 24.87 -3.88 -9.14
CA LEU A 154 25.87 -3.22 -9.97
C LEU A 154 27.29 -3.30 -9.35
N ASP A 155 27.39 -3.30 -8.03
CA ASP A 155 28.69 -3.39 -7.32
C ASP A 155 29.33 -4.78 -7.42
N ASP A 156 28.53 -5.87 -7.45
CA ASP A 156 29.03 -7.25 -7.67
C ASP A 156 28.13 -8.05 -8.63
N PRO A 157 28.21 -7.80 -9.95
CA PRO A 157 27.36 -8.46 -10.93
C PRO A 157 27.59 -9.98 -10.99
N THR A 158 28.81 -10.42 -10.70
CA THR A 158 29.20 -11.83 -10.71
C THR A 158 28.56 -12.63 -9.59
N LEU A 159 28.48 -12.07 -8.38
CA LEU A 159 27.79 -12.72 -7.26
C LEU A 159 26.30 -12.93 -7.55
N TYR A 160 25.67 -12.01 -8.27
CA TYR A 160 24.24 -12.03 -8.57
C TYR A 160 23.89 -12.59 -9.96
N GLU A 161 24.86 -13.17 -10.67
CA GLU A 161 24.69 -13.68 -12.04
C GLU A 161 23.49 -14.62 -12.18
N LYS A 162 23.29 -15.54 -11.21
CA LYS A 162 22.15 -16.48 -11.21
C LYS A 162 20.79 -15.79 -11.10
N VAL A 163 20.72 -14.64 -10.43
CA VAL A 163 19.48 -13.87 -10.30
C VAL A 163 19.21 -13.13 -11.61
N LEU A 164 20.22 -12.48 -12.16
CA LEU A 164 20.15 -11.72 -13.42
C LEU A 164 19.79 -12.61 -14.63
N MET A 165 20.44 -13.77 -14.73
CA MET A 165 20.26 -14.70 -15.85
C MET A 165 18.94 -15.49 -15.80
N SER A 166 18.28 -15.54 -14.65
CA SER A 166 17.00 -16.25 -14.48
C SER A 166 15.80 -15.52 -15.10
N VAL A 167 15.94 -14.24 -15.45
CA VAL A 167 14.88 -13.41 -16.05
C VAL A 167 14.82 -13.54 -17.58
N VAL A 168 15.84 -14.13 -18.21
CA VAL A 168 15.98 -14.21 -19.69
C VAL A 168 15.38 -15.50 -20.28
N ARG A 169 14.82 -16.38 -19.44
CA ARG A 169 14.17 -17.62 -19.89
C ARG A 169 12.65 -17.50 -19.77
N ASP A 170 12.06 -16.76 -20.69
CA ASP A 170 10.66 -16.91 -21.15
C ASP A 170 10.62 -16.65 -22.67
#